data_AF-A0A1J3F6L9-F1
#
_entry.id   AF-A0A1J3F6L9-F1
#
_cell.length_a   1.000
_cell.length_b   1.000
_cell.length_c   1.000
_cell.angle_alpha   90.00
_cell.angle_beta   90.00
_cell.angle_gamma   90.00
#
_symmetry.space_group_name_H-M   'P 1'
#
loop_
_entity.id
_entity.type
_entity.pdbx_description
1 polymer ?
#
loop_
_entity_poly.entity_id
_entity_poly.type
_entity_poly.pdbx_seq_one_letter_code
_entity_poly.pdbx_strand_id
1 'polypeptide(L)'
;YISLQGLLVNSDEASSARSIGGGLSREETLAWELFTPYQRFLIVAVIGAAAAESKKNGVIRQLQKSVDLRDQLLSSMQQKLDDLCQELN
;
A
#
# COMPACT_ATOMS: atom_id res chain seq x y z
N TYR A 1 -9.42 5.28 -24.02
CA TYR A 1 -10.76 5.80 -23.64
C TYR A 1 -11.81 4.75 -24.02
N ILE A 2 -13.05 4.84 -23.52
CA ILE A 2 -14.11 3.88 -23.85
C ILE A 2 -15.00 4.50 -24.94
N SER A 3 -15.29 3.74 -26.01
CA SER A 3 -16.21 4.17 -27.06
C SER A 3 -17.65 4.24 -26.57
N LEU A 4 -18.53 4.88 -27.33
CA LEU A 4 -19.98 4.88 -27.04
C LEU A 4 -20.58 3.46 -27.03
N GLN A 5 -19.93 2.50 -27.68
CA GLN A 5 -20.32 1.09 -27.69
C GLN A 5 -19.72 0.28 -26.52
N GLY A 6 -19.02 0.93 -25.59
CA GLY A 6 -18.40 0.28 -24.44
C GLY A 6 -17.07 -0.41 -24.74
N LEU A 7 -16.48 -0.18 -25.92
CA LEU A 7 -15.22 -0.81 -26.31
C LEU A 7 -14.03 0.02 -25.86
N LEU A 8 -12.99 -0.65 -25.39
CA LEU A 8 -11.73 -0.04 -24.99
C LEU A 8 -10.92 0.35 -26.23
N VAL A 9 -10.89 1.65 -26.56
CA VAL A 9 -10.19 2.21 -27.71
C VAL A 9 -8.78 2.63 -27.31
N ASN A 10 -7.82 2.35 -28.19
CA ASN A 10 -6.38 2.56 -28.00
C ASN A 10 -5.84 1.87 -26.74
N SER A 11 -6.44 0.74 -26.35
CA SER A 11 -6.07 -0.01 -25.16
C SER A 11 -4.63 -0.53 -25.23
N ASP A 12 -4.18 -0.95 -26.40
CA ASP A 12 -2.81 -1.44 -26.60
C ASP A 12 -1.77 -0.33 -26.37
N GLU A 13 -1.95 0.83 -26.99
CA GLU A 13 -1.04 1.96 -26.81
C GLU A 13 -1.07 2.49 -25.38
N ALA A 14 -2.26 2.63 -24.79
CA ALA A 14 -2.43 3.10 -23.41
C ALA A 14 -1.84 2.14 -22.37
N SER A 15 -1.81 0.84 -22.65
CA SER A 15 -1.23 -0.19 -21.76
C SER A 15 0.20 -0.58 -22.13
N SER A 16 0.76 -0.04 -23.21
CA SER A 16 2.12 -0.35 -23.67
C SER A 16 3.17 0.00 -22.60
N ALA A 17 4.30 -0.69 -22.65
CA ALA A 17 5.42 -0.45 -21.75
C ALA A 17 5.95 0.99 -21.87
N ARG A 18 5.83 1.61 -23.06
CA ARG A 18 6.19 3.02 -23.28
C ARG A 18 5.34 3.98 -22.43
N SER A 19 4.07 3.64 -22.22
CA SER A 19 3.13 4.45 -21.43
C SER A 19 3.36 4.33 -19.91
N ILE A 20 4.16 3.37 -19.46
CA ILE A 20 4.42 3.11 -18.02
C ILE A 20 5.50 4.05 -17.43
N GLY A 21 6.07 4.95 -18.23
CA GLY A 21 6.88 6.07 -17.71
C GLY A 21 8.32 5.71 -17.32
N GLY A 22 8.83 4.56 -17.78
CA GLY A 22 10.23 4.16 -17.58
C GLY A 22 10.47 3.56 -16.20
N GLY A 23 10.73 2.26 -16.16
CA GLY A 23 10.94 1.51 -14.91
C GLY A 23 11.10 0.01 -15.13
N LEU A 24 10.67 -0.48 -16.29
CA LEU A 24 10.93 -1.84 -16.74
C LEU A 24 12.30 -1.92 -17.41
N SER A 25 13.06 -2.96 -17.08
CA SER A 25 14.22 -3.38 -17.85
C SER A 25 13.83 -3.81 -19.26
N ARG A 26 14.82 -4.05 -20.13
CA ARG A 26 14.57 -4.48 -21.51
C ARG A 26 13.79 -5.80 -21.57
N GLU A 27 14.13 -6.76 -20.72
CA GLU A 27 13.47 -8.07 -20.68
C GLU A 27 12.04 -7.95 -20.16
N GLU A 28 11.84 -7.17 -19.09
CA GLU A 28 10.50 -6.90 -18.54
C GLU A 28 9.63 -6.13 -19.53
N THR A 29 10.20 -5.21 -20.30
CA THR A 29 9.50 -4.50 -21.38
C THR A 29 9.00 -5.48 -22.42
N LEU A 30 9.84 -6.42 -22.86
CA LEU A 30 9.44 -7.45 -23.83
C LEU A 30 8.36 -8.37 -23.25
N ALA A 31 8.54 -8.84 -22.01
CA ALA A 31 7.55 -9.68 -21.33
C ALA A 31 6.22 -8.95 -21.13
N TRP A 32 6.26 -7.66 -20.80
CA TRP A 32 5.09 -6.81 -20.66
C TRP A 32 4.29 -6.75 -21.97
N GLU A 33 4.98 -6.58 -23.10
CA GLU A 33 4.35 -6.53 -24.42
C GLU A 33 3.77 -7.88 -24.88
N LEU A 34 4.12 -9.01 -24.24
CA LEU A 34 3.50 -10.31 -24.56
C LEU A 34 2.08 -10.43 -23.99
N PHE A 35 1.74 -9.66 -22.95
CA PHE A 35 0.40 -9.67 -22.38
C PHE A 35 -0.58 -8.94 -23.28
N THR A 36 -1.85 -9.36 -23.25
CA THR A 36 -2.94 -8.59 -23.87
C THR A 36 -3.18 -7.27 -23.11
N PRO A 37 -3.73 -6.24 -23.76
CA PRO A 37 -4.04 -4.97 -23.09
C PRO A 37 -4.88 -5.14 -21.82
N TYR A 38 -5.86 -6.05 -21.85
CA TYR A 38 -6.69 -6.35 -20.67
C TYR A 38 -5.90 -6.93 -19.50
N GLN A 39 -4.98 -7.87 -19.76
CA GLN A 39 -4.12 -8.44 -18.72
C GLN A 39 -3.19 -7.37 -18.13
N ARG A 40 -2.60 -6.52 -18.97
CA ARG A 40 -1.76 -5.39 -18.54
C ARG A 40 -2.52 -4.48 -17.57
N PHE A 41 -3.74 -4.08 -17.92
CA PHE A 41 -4.59 -3.28 -17.03
C PHE A 41 -4.93 -3.98 -15.72
N LEU A 42 -5.26 -5.28 -15.76
CA LEU A 42 -5.55 -6.05 -14.54
C LEU A 42 -4.34 -6.14 -13.61
N ILE A 43 -3.14 -6.38 -14.16
CA ILE A 43 -1.90 -6.43 -13.38
C ILE A 43 -1.67 -5.09 -12.67
N VAL A 44 -1.71 -3.97 -13.39
CA VAL A 44 -1.52 -2.63 -12.79
C VAL A 44 -2.61 -2.33 -11.76
N ALA A 45 -3.87 -2.69 -12.01
CA ALA A 45 -4.97 -2.46 -11.08
C ALA A 45 -4.78 -3.24 -9.76
N VAL A 46 -4.41 -4.51 -9.83
CA VAL A 46 -4.18 -5.35 -8.65
C VAL A 46 -2.97 -4.85 -7.85
N ILE A 47 -1.87 -4.53 -8.53
CA ILE A 47 -0.67 -3.97 -7.89
C ILE A 47 -1.00 -2.62 -7.23
N GLY A 48 -1.74 -1.75 -7.93
CA GLY A 48 -2.18 -0.46 -7.40
C GLY A 48 -3.05 -0.60 -6.16
N ALA A 49 -4.02 -1.52 -6.18
CA ALA A 49 -4.87 -1.81 -5.01
C ALA A 49 -4.04 -2.34 -3.83
N ALA A 50 -3.13 -3.29 -4.08
CA ALA A 50 -2.24 -3.83 -3.06
C ALA A 50 -1.29 -2.77 -2.47
N ALA A 51 -0.73 -1.88 -3.31
CA ALA A 51 0.13 -0.80 -2.87
C ALA A 51 -0.60 0.23 -2.02
N ALA A 52 -1.83 0.60 -2.40
CA ALA A 52 -2.68 1.50 -1.63
C ALA A 52 -3.03 0.93 -0.24
N GLU A 53 -3.41 -0.36 -0.19
CA GLU A 53 -3.72 -1.05 1.06
C GLU A 53 -2.48 -1.21 1.95
N SER A 54 -1.33 -1.55 1.38
CA SER A 54 -0.05 -1.65 2.10
C SER A 54 0.35 -0.32 2.74
N LYS A 55 0.19 0.80 2.03
CA LYS A 55 0.46 2.15 2.57
C LYS A 55 -0.41 2.44 3.80
N LYS A 56 -1.71 2.14 3.73
CA LYS A 56 -2.63 2.28 4.87
C LYS A 56 -2.16 1.42 6.04
N ASN A 57 -1.77 0.17 5.78
CA ASN A 57 -1.32 -0.75 6.82
C ASN A 57 -0.02 -0.30 7.49
N GLY A 58 0.89 0.33 6.73
CA GLY A 58 2.08 0.97 7.29
C GLY A 58 1.75 2.06 8.30
N VAL A 59 0.78 2.94 7.98
CA VAL A 59 0.30 4.00 8.89
C VAL A 59 -0.37 3.40 10.13
N ILE A 60 -1.23 2.39 9.96
CA ILE A 60 -1.88 1.70 11.09
C ILE A 60 -0.82 1.12 12.04
N ARG A 61 0.22 0.48 11.50
CA ARG A 61 1.31 -0.08 12.31
C ARG A 61 2.09 0.98 13.08
N GLN A 62 2.29 2.16 12.50
CA GLN A 62 2.92 3.28 13.21
C GLN A 62 2.05 3.80 14.35
N LEU A 63 0.74 3.94 14.11
CA LEU A 63 -0.22 4.35 15.15
C LEU A 63 -0.31 3.33 16.29
N GLN A 64 -0.36 2.03 15.97
CA GLN A 64 -0.34 0.96 16.97
C GLN A 64 0.89 1.06 17.87
N LYS A 65 2.10 1.19 17.29
CA LYS A 65 3.33 1.38 18.08
C LYS A 65 3.28 2.61 18.99
N SER A 66 2.68 3.70 18.52
CA SER A 66 2.53 4.93 19.33
C SER A 66 1.52 4.77 20.46
N VAL A 67 0.48 3.98 20.28
CA VAL A 67 -0.47 3.61 21.34
C VAL A 67 0.20 2.70 22.35
N ASP A 68 0.85 1.62 21.90
CA ASP A 68 1.54 0.66 22.78
C ASP A 68 2.56 1.34 23.68
N LEU A 69 3.33 2.31 23.15
CA LEU A 69 4.29 3.08 23.95
C LEU A 69 3.61 3.91 25.04
N ARG A 70 2.48 4.54 24.73
CA ARG A 70 1.72 5.34 25.70
C ARG A 70 1.11 4.46 26.79
N ASP A 71 0.60 3.29 26.43
CA ASP A 71 0.05 2.34 27.38
C ASP A 71 1.12 1.80 28.34
N GLN A 72 2.32 1.50 27.83
CA GLN A 72 3.46 1.11 28.66
C GLN A 72 3.86 2.22 29.65
N LEU A 73 3.91 3.48 29.20
CA LEU A 73 4.21 4.61 30.07
C LEU A 73 3.16 4.81 31.16
N LEU A 74 1.87 4.75 30.80
CA LEU A 74 0.77 4.87 31.76
C LEU A 74 0.81 3.73 32.79
N SER A 75 1.05 2.50 32.35
CA SER A 75 1.23 1.35 33.25
C SER A 75 2.41 1.57 34.22
N SER A 76 3.53 2.12 33.73
CA SER A 76 4.68 2.44 34.59
C SER A 76 4.37 3.55 35.58
N MET A 77 3.64 4.59 35.15
CA MET A 77 3.20 5.67 36.05
C MET A 77 2.25 5.14 37.12
N GLN A 78 1.32 4.28 36.74
CA GLN A 78 0.38 3.68 37.67
C GLN A 78 1.09 2.79 38.70
N GLN A 79 2.03 1.95 38.26
CA GLN A 79 2.83 1.14 39.17
C GLN A 79 3.63 2.01 40.16
N LYS A 80 4.29 3.07 39.68
CA LYS A 80 5.01 4.00 40.57
C LYS A 80 4.10 4.70 41.58
N LEU A 81 2.88 5.03 41.17
CA LEU A 81 1.89 5.63 42.06
C LEU A 81 1.43 4.63 43.12
N ASP A 82 1.19 3.38 42.73
CA ASP A 82 0.82 2.29 43.64
C ASP A 82 1.93 2.02 44.67
N ASP A 83 3.19 1.99 44.22
CA ASP A 83 4.37 1.82 45.10
C ASP A 83 4.46 2.95 46.14
N LEU A 84 4.31 4.20 45.71
CA LEU A 84 4.31 5.37 46.62
C LEU A 84 3.15 5.32 47.62
N CYS A 85 1.97 4.85 47.21
CA CYS A 85 0.83 4.67 48.11
C CYS A 85 1.06 3.56 49.14
N GLN A 86 1.84 2.53 48.82
CA GLN A 86 2.20 1.47 49.77
C GLN A 86 3.24 1.92 50.79
N GLU A 87 4.22 2.75 50.42
CA GLU A 87 5.21 3.31 51.35
C GLU A 87 4.61 4.28 52.38
N LEU A 88 3.49 4.93 52.04
CA LEU A 88 2.80 5.89 52.92
C LEU A 88 1.80 5.25 53.90
N ASN A 89 1.51 3.96 53.77
CA ASN A 89 0.66 3.17 54.68
C ASN A 89 1.50 2.41 55.71
#